data_AF-D9XRH4-F1
#
_entry.id   AF-D9XRH4-F1
#
_cell.length_a   1.000
_cell.length_b   1.000
_cell.length_c   1.000
_cell.angle_alpha   90.00
_cell.angle_beta   90.00
_cell.angle_gamma   90.00
#
_symmetry.space_group_name_H-M   'P 1'
#
loop_
_entity.id
_entity.type
_entity.pdbx_description
1 polymer ?
#
loop_
_entity_poly.entity_id
_entity_poly.type
_entity_poly.pdbx_seq_one_letter_code
_entity_poly.pdbx_strand_id
1 'polypeptide(L)'
;MSRAPRSPRPRRGGRWRALSLCLAAAVAGALAQAPATALAGDSAPSPAGCPSGLAGKATCYTGRDTNGAYYTIAIPEHWNKKLVVHAHGGPDLGDGSDPERSTGDLERWQVMVDQGYAWAGSSYRRGGYGTRMAATDTENLRRLFTEEFGRPQRTY
;
A
#
# COMPACT_ATOMS: atom_id res chain seq x y z
N MET A 1 -40.14 68.17 26.90
CA MET A 1 -39.67 69.57 27.08
C MET A 1 -38.21 69.47 27.52
N SER A 2 -37.18 70.07 26.94
CA SER A 2 -37.02 71.05 25.86
C SER A 2 -35.54 71.15 25.50
N ARG A 3 -35.27 71.41 24.21
CA ARG A 3 -34.15 72.19 23.63
C ARG A 3 -32.68 71.84 24.00
N ALA A 4 -31.94 71.43 22.96
CA ALA A 4 -30.52 71.74 22.80
C ALA A 4 -30.30 73.23 22.42
N PRO A 5 -29.10 73.78 22.62
CA PRO A 5 -28.47 74.51 21.53
C PRO A 5 -26.96 74.23 21.35
N ARG A 6 -26.47 74.69 20.20
CA ARG A 6 -25.28 74.30 19.44
C ARG A 6 -24.06 75.22 19.66
N SER A 7 -22.87 74.61 19.62
CA SER A 7 -21.61 74.97 18.90
C SER A 7 -21.00 76.38 19.12
N PRO A 8 -19.87 76.78 18.47
CA PRO A 8 -18.69 76.08 17.88
C PRO A 8 -17.34 76.70 18.35
N ARG A 9 -16.17 76.17 17.90
CA ARG A 9 -15.10 76.90 17.14
C ARG A 9 -13.78 76.09 16.98
N PRO A 10 -12.87 76.46 16.05
CA PRO A 10 -12.43 75.52 15.01
C PRO A 10 -10.90 75.49 14.76
N ARG A 11 -10.51 74.84 13.64
CA ARG A 11 -9.33 75.08 12.77
C ARG A 11 -7.98 74.60 13.34
N ARG A 12 -7.05 73.99 12.59
CA ARG A 12 -6.66 73.93 11.16
C ARG A 12 -5.93 72.57 11.02
N GLY A 13 -6.00 71.84 9.92
CA GLY A 13 -5.49 72.21 8.60
C GLY A 13 -4.27 71.33 8.31
N GLY A 14 -4.25 70.64 7.17
CA GLY A 14 -3.09 69.85 6.76
C GLY A 14 -3.44 68.60 5.96
N ARG A 15 -4.04 68.79 4.78
CA ARG A 15 -3.87 67.83 3.68
C ARG A 15 -2.38 67.86 3.36
N TRP A 16 -1.73 66.72 3.11
CA TRP A 16 -0.70 66.58 2.07
C TRP A 16 -0.71 65.14 1.57
N ARG A 17 -0.79 65.04 0.25
CA ARG A 17 -0.71 63.81 -0.52
C ARG A 17 0.75 63.49 -0.79
N ALA A 18 0.98 62.18 -0.94
CA ALA A 18 2.04 61.54 -1.72
C ALA A 18 3.47 61.66 -1.18
N LEU A 19 4.11 60.52 -0.98
CA LEU A 19 5.23 60.11 -1.82
C LEU A 19 5.43 58.60 -1.71
N SER A 20 5.68 57.98 -2.86
CA SER A 20 5.89 56.57 -3.10
C SER A 20 7.06 55.99 -2.30
N LEU A 21 6.87 54.81 -1.70
CA LEU A 21 7.97 53.86 -1.53
C LEU A 21 7.62 52.58 -2.28
N CYS A 22 8.23 52.44 -3.46
CA CYS A 22 8.51 51.15 -4.04
C CYS A 22 9.43 50.39 -3.08
N LEU A 23 8.93 49.33 -2.45
CA LEU A 23 9.79 48.26 -1.95
C LEU A 23 9.19 46.94 -2.44
N ALA A 24 9.70 46.49 -3.58
CA ALA A 24 9.50 45.14 -4.07
C ALA A 24 10.16 44.18 -3.07
N ALA A 25 9.36 43.35 -2.41
CA ALA A 25 9.83 42.15 -1.72
C ALA A 25 9.20 40.94 -2.39
N ALA A 26 9.83 40.50 -3.47
CA ALA A 26 9.55 39.20 -4.08
C ALA A 26 10.07 38.11 -3.12
N VAL A 27 9.21 37.62 -2.23
CA VAL A 27 9.51 36.40 -1.47
C VAL A 27 9.13 35.22 -2.36
N ALA A 28 10.04 34.88 -3.27
CA ALA A 28 10.02 33.61 -3.99
C ALA A 28 10.33 32.50 -2.99
N GLY A 29 9.30 32.05 -2.26
CA GLY A 29 9.36 30.82 -1.49
C GLY A 29 9.42 29.63 -2.45
N ALA A 30 10.63 29.25 -2.85
CA ALA A 30 10.87 28.00 -3.52
C ALA A 30 10.50 26.86 -2.55
N LEU A 31 9.28 26.34 -2.70
CA LEU A 31 8.94 25.00 -2.24
C LEU A 31 9.86 24.05 -3.02
N ALA A 32 11.01 23.74 -2.43
CA ALA A 32 11.80 22.59 -2.85
C ALA A 32 10.92 21.36 -2.61
N GLN A 33 10.16 20.98 -3.65
CA GLN A 33 9.58 19.66 -3.74
C GLN A 33 10.78 18.72 -3.88
N ALA A 34 11.27 18.20 -2.75
CA ALA A 34 12.06 17.00 -2.81
C ALA A 34 11.22 15.96 -3.59
N PRO A 35 11.78 15.28 -4.59
CA PRO A 35 11.09 14.15 -5.18
C PRO A 35 10.94 13.15 -4.04
N ALA A 36 9.74 13.05 -3.48
CA ALA A 36 9.34 11.84 -2.81
C ALA A 36 9.30 10.80 -3.93
N THR A 37 10.41 10.13 -4.18
CA THR A 37 10.38 8.77 -4.71
C THR A 37 9.63 7.96 -3.66
N ALA A 38 8.30 8.01 -3.72
CA ALA A 38 7.50 6.90 -3.26
C ALA A 38 8.09 5.71 -4.02
N LEU A 39 8.77 4.83 -3.29
CA LEU A 39 8.97 3.47 -3.76
C LEU A 39 7.56 2.93 -3.94
N ALA A 40 6.97 3.15 -5.10
CA ALA A 40 5.88 2.35 -5.58
C ALA A 40 6.48 0.94 -5.61
N GLY A 41 6.28 0.19 -4.53
CA GLY A 41 6.69 -1.20 -4.50
C GLY A 41 5.96 -1.85 -5.66
N ASP A 42 6.71 -2.35 -6.63
CA ASP A 42 6.13 -3.09 -7.74
C ASP A 42 5.34 -4.23 -7.11
N SER A 43 4.01 -4.13 -7.20
CA SER A 43 3.11 -5.16 -6.69
C SER A 43 3.12 -6.40 -7.57
N ALA A 44 3.83 -6.34 -8.70
CA ALA A 44 4.03 -7.42 -9.62
C ALA A 44 4.87 -8.55 -8.99
N PRO A 45 4.50 -9.82 -9.20
CA PRO A 45 5.27 -10.95 -8.71
C PRO A 45 6.67 -10.98 -9.31
N SER A 46 7.69 -11.06 -8.46
CA SER A 46 9.08 -11.24 -8.88
C SER A 46 9.50 -12.71 -8.69
N PRO A 47 10.22 -13.32 -9.66
CA PRO A 47 10.73 -14.68 -9.50
C PRO A 47 11.58 -14.83 -8.22
N ALA A 48 11.39 -15.93 -7.50
CA ALA A 48 12.08 -16.22 -6.26
C ALA A 48 12.47 -17.71 -6.18
N GLY A 49 13.40 -18.03 -5.29
CA GLY A 49 13.74 -19.42 -4.99
C GLY A 49 12.56 -20.14 -4.34
N CYS A 50 12.26 -21.35 -4.80
CA CYS A 50 11.29 -22.22 -4.13
C CYS A 50 11.89 -22.87 -2.87
N PRO A 51 11.05 -23.22 -1.87
CA PRO A 51 11.45 -24.14 -0.80
C PRO A 51 12.02 -25.44 -1.36
N SER A 52 12.93 -26.06 -0.62
CA SER A 52 13.72 -27.22 -1.08
C SER A 52 12.87 -28.38 -1.63
N GLY A 53 11.72 -28.67 -1.02
CA GLY A 53 10.83 -29.75 -1.47
C GLY A 53 10.10 -29.46 -2.80
N LEU A 54 10.13 -28.21 -3.27
CA LEU A 54 9.57 -27.76 -4.56
C LEU A 54 10.64 -27.41 -5.61
N ALA A 55 11.92 -27.55 -5.28
CA ALA A 55 13.01 -27.29 -6.21
C ALA A 55 12.87 -28.17 -7.48
N GLY A 56 12.83 -27.52 -8.65
CA GLY A 56 12.66 -28.21 -9.94
C GLY A 56 11.26 -28.82 -10.17
N LYS A 57 10.25 -28.45 -9.36
CA LYS A 57 8.86 -28.87 -9.55
C LYS A 57 7.90 -27.72 -9.79
N ALA A 58 8.30 -26.51 -9.41
CA ALA A 58 7.49 -25.31 -9.50
C ALA A 58 8.36 -24.08 -9.75
N THR A 59 7.72 -23.04 -10.30
CA THR A 59 8.26 -21.68 -10.31
C THR A 59 7.62 -20.92 -9.16
N CYS A 60 8.46 -20.31 -8.32
CA CYS A 60 7.99 -19.52 -7.19
C CYS A 60 8.20 -18.03 -7.45
N TYR A 61 7.31 -17.24 -6.88
CA TYR A 61 7.31 -15.78 -6.95
C TYR A 61 7.05 -15.21 -5.58
N THR A 62 7.61 -14.04 -5.32
CA THR A 62 7.33 -13.24 -4.13
C THR A 62 7.04 -11.80 -4.53
N GLY A 63 6.35 -11.07 -3.68
CA GLY A 63 6.16 -9.63 -3.85
C GLY A 63 5.46 -9.03 -2.65
N ARG A 64 5.07 -7.76 -2.79
CA ARG A 64 4.34 -7.02 -1.77
C ARG A 64 3.17 -6.29 -2.42
N ASP A 65 1.96 -6.53 -1.97
CA ASP A 65 0.77 -5.88 -2.53
C ASP A 65 0.73 -4.38 -2.20
N THR A 66 -0.17 -3.65 -2.84
CA THR A 66 -0.35 -2.20 -2.63
C THR A 66 -0.81 -1.84 -1.22
N ASN A 67 -1.32 -2.80 -0.44
CA ASN A 67 -1.67 -2.61 0.96
C ASN A 67 -0.51 -2.91 1.92
N GLY A 68 0.63 -3.34 1.38
CA GLY A 68 1.83 -3.63 2.12
C GLY A 68 1.94 -5.05 2.65
N ALA A 69 1.07 -5.98 2.23
CA ALA A 69 1.15 -7.39 2.57
C ALA A 69 2.14 -8.11 1.66
N TYR A 70 3.15 -8.75 2.24
CA TYR A 70 4.00 -9.68 1.48
C TYR A 70 3.21 -10.91 1.06
N TYR A 71 3.61 -11.51 -0.04
CA TYR A 71 3.00 -12.74 -0.54
C TYR A 71 4.03 -13.64 -1.21
N THR A 72 3.68 -14.92 -1.29
CA THR A 72 4.41 -15.96 -2.02
C THR A 72 3.41 -16.71 -2.90
N ILE A 73 3.83 -17.04 -4.12
CA ILE A 73 3.08 -17.82 -5.09
C ILE A 73 3.96 -18.95 -5.59
N ALA A 74 3.40 -20.15 -5.76
CA ALA A 74 4.07 -21.28 -6.40
C ALA A 74 3.17 -21.86 -7.48
N ILE A 75 3.72 -22.04 -8.68
CA ILE A 75 3.02 -22.63 -9.82
C ILE A 75 3.78 -23.90 -10.24
N PRO A 76 3.19 -25.09 -10.10
CA PRO A 76 3.87 -26.33 -10.50
C PRO A 76 4.02 -26.39 -12.03
N GLU A 77 5.08 -27.05 -12.49
CA GLU A 77 5.37 -27.23 -13.92
C GLU A 77 4.18 -27.87 -14.67
N HIS A 78 3.48 -28.78 -14.00
CA HIS A 78 2.27 -29.44 -14.50
C HIS A 78 1.01 -28.95 -13.77
N TRP A 79 0.72 -27.64 -13.87
CA TRP A 79 -0.44 -27.03 -13.23
C TRP A 79 -1.79 -27.59 -13.73
N ASN A 80 -2.57 -28.16 -12.82
CA ASN A 80 -3.90 -28.72 -13.07
C ASN A 80 -5.01 -27.65 -13.22
N LYS A 81 -4.62 -26.38 -13.38
CA LYS A 81 -5.50 -25.20 -13.48
C LYS A 81 -6.37 -24.93 -12.25
N LYS A 82 -6.04 -25.48 -11.08
CA LYS A 82 -6.69 -25.16 -9.80
C LYS A 82 -5.75 -24.34 -8.90
N LEU A 83 -6.32 -23.44 -8.12
CA LEU A 83 -5.59 -22.57 -7.20
C LEU A 83 -6.04 -22.84 -5.77
N VAL A 84 -5.09 -22.98 -4.85
CA VAL A 84 -5.32 -22.87 -3.40
C VAL A 84 -4.84 -21.49 -2.95
N VAL A 85 -5.73 -20.71 -2.32
CA VAL A 85 -5.36 -19.44 -1.69
C VAL A 85 -5.30 -19.66 -0.19
N HIS A 86 -4.09 -19.76 0.34
CA HIS A 86 -3.87 -20.05 1.74
C HIS A 86 -4.13 -18.82 2.62
N ALA A 87 -5.05 -18.96 3.56
CA ALA A 87 -5.26 -18.03 4.66
C ALA A 87 -4.72 -18.65 5.95
N HIS A 88 -3.67 -18.05 6.52
CA HIS A 88 -3.12 -18.51 7.78
C HIS A 88 -3.93 -17.99 8.98
N GLY A 89 -3.85 -18.71 10.11
CA GLY A 89 -4.42 -18.30 11.39
C GLY A 89 -3.58 -17.22 12.08
N GLY A 90 -3.98 -16.85 13.30
CA GLY A 90 -3.28 -15.85 14.11
C GLY A 90 -3.17 -16.19 15.60
N PRO A 91 -2.45 -15.34 16.38
CA PRO A 91 -1.75 -14.15 15.90
C PRO A 91 -0.23 -14.32 15.82
N ASP A 92 0.34 -13.99 14.67
CA ASP A 92 1.66 -13.38 14.67
C ASP A 92 1.49 -11.97 15.28
N LEU A 93 2.28 -11.65 16.31
CA LEU A 93 2.15 -10.41 17.08
C LEU A 93 3.07 -9.28 16.60
N GLY A 94 3.76 -9.48 15.48
CA GLY A 94 4.58 -8.45 14.87
C GLY A 94 3.74 -7.30 14.30
N ASP A 95 4.27 -6.08 14.39
CA ASP A 95 3.56 -4.87 13.93
C ASP A 95 3.47 -4.76 12.40
N GLY A 96 4.32 -5.49 11.67
CA GLY A 96 4.44 -5.43 10.21
C GLY A 96 4.09 -6.74 9.49
N SER A 97 4.18 -6.69 8.15
CA SER A 97 4.11 -7.87 7.30
C SER A 97 5.49 -8.51 7.21
N ASP A 98 5.58 -9.79 7.57
CA ASP A 98 6.81 -10.60 7.52
C ASP A 98 6.88 -11.35 6.17
N PRO A 99 7.89 -11.12 5.31
CA PRO A 99 8.00 -11.82 4.02
C PRO A 99 8.30 -13.32 4.15
N GLU A 100 8.98 -13.75 5.21
CA GLU A 100 9.28 -15.15 5.50
C GLU A 100 8.02 -15.93 5.90
N ARG A 101 7.01 -15.26 6.47
CA ARG A 101 5.76 -15.89 6.91
C ARG A 101 5.08 -16.71 5.80
N SER A 102 4.78 -16.08 4.66
CA SER A 102 4.10 -16.75 3.54
C SER A 102 4.97 -17.85 2.91
N THR A 103 6.28 -17.62 2.81
CA THR A 103 7.22 -18.64 2.30
C THR A 103 7.29 -19.86 3.22
N GLY A 104 7.28 -19.65 4.54
CA GLY A 104 7.21 -20.74 5.52
C GLY A 104 5.87 -21.49 5.50
N ASP A 105 4.76 -20.79 5.22
CA ASP A 105 3.47 -21.45 4.98
C ASP A 105 3.52 -22.31 3.69
N LEU A 106 4.12 -21.82 2.60
CA LEU A 106 4.31 -22.61 1.38
C LEU A 106 5.12 -23.89 1.66
N GLU A 107 6.20 -23.82 2.43
CA GLU A 107 7.00 -25.00 2.79
C GLU A 107 6.17 -26.03 3.57
N ARG A 108 5.36 -25.59 4.55
CA ARG A 108 4.47 -26.48 5.32
C ARG A 108 3.36 -27.11 4.47
N TRP A 109 2.86 -26.37 3.48
CA TRP A 109 1.72 -26.78 2.65
C TRP A 109 2.10 -27.21 1.23
N GLN A 110 3.38 -27.47 0.97
CA GLN A 110 3.93 -27.78 -0.35
C GLN A 110 3.28 -28.99 -1.04
N VAL A 111 2.66 -29.90 -0.28
CA VAL A 111 1.89 -31.03 -0.82
C VAL A 111 0.80 -30.58 -1.81
N MET A 112 0.22 -29.39 -1.64
CA MET A 112 -0.77 -28.86 -2.59
C MET A 112 -0.14 -28.63 -3.97
N VAL A 113 1.08 -28.11 -4.00
CA VAL A 113 1.84 -27.88 -5.23
C VAL A 113 2.28 -29.20 -5.86
N ASP A 114 2.74 -30.16 -5.06
CA ASP A 114 3.05 -31.53 -5.52
C ASP A 114 1.84 -32.23 -6.16
N GLN A 115 0.61 -31.93 -5.70
CA GLN A 115 -0.63 -32.44 -6.28
C GLN A 115 -1.11 -31.63 -7.51
N GLY A 116 -0.26 -30.72 -8.01
CA GLY A 116 -0.49 -29.95 -9.23
C GLY A 116 -1.34 -28.70 -9.05
N TYR A 117 -1.66 -28.28 -7.82
CA TYR A 117 -2.36 -27.02 -7.57
C TYR A 117 -1.37 -25.87 -7.60
N ALA A 118 -1.75 -24.74 -8.21
CA ALA A 118 -1.08 -23.49 -7.90
C ALA A 118 -1.41 -23.12 -6.45
N TRP A 119 -0.47 -22.49 -5.76
CA TRP A 119 -0.61 -22.06 -4.38
C TRP A 119 -0.27 -20.58 -4.27
N ALA A 120 -1.04 -19.83 -3.49
CA ALA A 120 -0.75 -18.43 -3.18
C ALA A 120 -1.08 -18.14 -1.72
N GLY A 121 -0.18 -17.47 -0.99
CA GLY A 121 -0.38 -17.09 0.41
C GLY A 121 0.05 -15.65 0.67
N SER A 122 -0.74 -14.93 1.48
CA SER A 122 -0.40 -13.60 1.96
C SER A 122 0.10 -13.70 3.40
N SER A 123 1.12 -12.93 3.76
CA SER A 123 1.59 -12.75 5.15
C SER A 123 0.70 -11.79 5.97
N TYR A 124 -0.37 -11.26 5.35
CA TYR A 124 -1.19 -10.13 5.81
C TYR A 124 -0.41 -8.83 5.99
N ARG A 125 -1.09 -7.70 5.88
CA ARG A 125 -0.44 -6.36 5.94
C ARG A 125 0.09 -6.00 7.33
N ARG A 126 -0.38 -6.69 8.38
CA ARG A 126 0.03 -6.53 9.79
C ARG A 126 -0.34 -7.78 10.60
N GLY A 127 0.33 -7.96 11.73
CA GLY A 127 -0.06 -8.97 12.72
C GLY A 127 -1.29 -8.59 13.56
N GLY A 128 -1.54 -9.40 14.59
CA GLY A 128 -2.65 -9.25 15.53
C GLY A 128 -4.01 -9.70 15.00
N TYR A 129 -5.08 -9.31 15.70
CA TYR A 129 -6.44 -9.65 15.30
C TYR A 129 -6.95 -8.70 14.22
N GLY A 130 -7.38 -9.24 13.09
CA GLY A 130 -7.72 -8.45 11.91
C GLY A 130 -8.47 -9.21 10.82
N THR A 131 -9.46 -10.03 11.15
CA THR A 131 -10.13 -10.96 10.22
C THR A 131 -10.60 -10.30 8.91
N ARG A 132 -11.16 -9.09 8.96
CA ARG A 132 -11.57 -8.37 7.74
C ARG A 132 -10.38 -8.01 6.85
N MET A 133 -9.28 -7.52 7.42
CA MET A 133 -8.08 -7.18 6.67
C MET A 133 -7.41 -8.43 6.10
N ALA A 134 -7.30 -9.49 6.89
CA ALA A 134 -6.78 -10.78 6.44
C ALA A 134 -7.58 -11.32 5.23
N ALA A 135 -8.91 -11.24 5.28
CA ALA A 135 -9.76 -11.62 4.15
C ALA A 135 -9.54 -10.72 2.92
N THR A 136 -9.37 -9.40 3.12
CA THR A 136 -9.03 -8.48 2.03
C THR A 136 -7.67 -8.79 1.41
N ASP A 137 -6.64 -9.02 2.21
CA ASP A 137 -5.28 -9.33 1.74
C ASP A 137 -5.24 -10.65 0.95
N THR A 138 -5.98 -11.65 1.43
CA THR A 138 -6.17 -12.94 0.75
C THR A 138 -6.86 -12.77 -0.61
N GLU A 139 -7.95 -11.99 -0.66
CA GLU A 139 -8.68 -11.73 -1.90
C GLU A 139 -7.88 -10.88 -2.89
N ASN A 140 -7.11 -9.90 -2.42
CA ASN A 140 -6.20 -9.12 -3.25
C ASN A 140 -5.18 -10.04 -3.94
N LEU A 141 -4.59 -10.96 -3.19
CA LEU A 141 -3.64 -11.92 -3.74
C LEU A 141 -4.31 -12.84 -4.78
N ARG A 142 -5.53 -13.30 -4.54
CA ARG A 142 -6.28 -14.10 -5.53
C ARG A 142 -6.51 -13.34 -6.84
N ARG A 143 -6.82 -12.04 -6.75
CA ARG A 143 -7.00 -11.18 -7.93
C ARG A 143 -5.69 -10.97 -8.68
N LEU A 144 -4.62 -10.62 -7.95
CA LEU A 144 -3.28 -10.49 -8.50
C LEU A 144 -2.85 -11.76 -9.25
N PHE A 145 -3.06 -12.93 -8.63
CA PHE A 145 -2.75 -14.20 -9.29
C PHE A 145 -3.49 -14.35 -10.62
N THR A 146 -4.78 -13.99 -10.64
CA THR A 146 -5.62 -14.10 -11.84
C THR A 146 -5.17 -13.15 -12.95
N GLU A 147 -4.74 -11.94 -12.57
CA GLU A 147 -4.25 -10.91 -13.48
C GLU A 147 -2.90 -11.30 -14.10
N GLU A 148 -1.96 -11.82 -13.30
CA GLU A 148 -0.58 -12.10 -13.71
C GLU A 148 -0.41 -13.47 -14.37
N PHE A 149 -1.13 -14.49 -13.90
CA PHE A 149 -0.93 -15.89 -14.33
C PHE A 149 -2.15 -16.50 -15.04
N GLY A 150 -3.24 -15.73 -15.14
CA GLY A 150 -4.48 -16.14 -15.75
C GLY A 150 -5.45 -16.85 -14.78
N ARG A 151 -6.71 -16.93 -15.21
CA ARG A 151 -7.81 -17.41 -14.36
C ARG A 151 -7.75 -18.93 -14.11
N PRO A 152 -7.73 -19.39 -12.85
CA PRO A 152 -7.92 -20.80 -12.51
C PRO A 152 -9.30 -21.32 -12.94
N GLN A 153 -9.40 -22.61 -13.25
CA GLN A 153 -10.69 -23.29 -13.42
C GLN A 153 -11.47 -23.38 -12.10
N ARG A 154 -10.77 -23.50 -10.97
CA ARG A 154 -11.36 -23.49 -9.63
C ARG A 154 -10.35 -22.95 -8.61
N THR A 155 -10.87 -22.20 -7.64
CA THR A 155 -10.12 -21.68 -6.51
C THR A 155 -10.66 -22.29 -5.22
N TYR A 156 -9.76 -22.63 -4.29
CA TYR A 156 -10.01 -23.16 -2.96
C TYR A 156 -9.44 -22.23 -1.90
#